data_AF-A0A8X8XX44-F1
#
_entry.id   AF-A0A8X8XX44-F1
#
_cell.length_a   1.000
_cell.length_b   1.000
_cell.length_c   1.000
_cell.angle_alpha   90.00
_cell.angle_beta   90.00
_cell.angle_gamma   90.00
#
_symmetry.space_group_name_H-M   'P 1'
#
loop_
_entity.id
_entity.type
_entity.pdbx_description
1 polymer ?
#
loop_
_entity_poly.entity_id
_entity_poly.type
_entity_poly.pdbx_seq_one_letter_code
_entity_poly.pdbx_strand_id
1 'polypeptide(L)'
;MDKPSMPKAFSTHHYWYSSLLKSATSAEAKLLYTYDHAFHGFSAVLSTDELQALKKSEGFVSASVSKAVTFDTTHSVNFLGLSTATGLWPASHYGKDVIIGIIDSGIWPESPSFNDDGMTEIPPGWKGICQQGPDFNSSLCNKKLIGARFFDAASRAEDPERFFISARDTNGHGTHVASIAAGNFVNNVSYFGYAPGTARGVAPRARIAAYKTGSNDADTLACIDQAVADGGKGDRRL
;
A
#
# COMPACT_ATOMS: atom_id res chain seq x y z
N MET A 1 -9.61 6.06 17.73
CA MET A 1 -10.53 5.64 18.81
C MET A 1 -9.76 4.67 19.68
N ASP A 2 -9.99 4.66 20.99
CA ASP A 2 -9.28 3.73 21.87
C ASP A 2 -9.85 2.30 21.75
N LYS A 3 -8.98 1.32 21.48
CA LYS A 3 -9.37 -0.08 21.21
C LYS A 3 -10.11 -0.74 22.39
N PRO A 4 -9.65 -0.63 23.65
CA PRO A 4 -10.30 -1.24 24.80
C PRO A 4 -11.70 -0.67 25.08
N SER A 5 -12.02 0.51 24.56
CA SER A 5 -13.33 1.15 24.73
C SER A 5 -14.41 0.56 23.82
N MET A 6 -14.08 -0.39 22.92
CA MET A 6 -15.09 -1.02 22.06
C MET A 6 -16.16 -1.72 22.92
N PRO A 7 -17.43 -1.32 22.83
CA PRO A 7 -18.49 -1.96 23.60
C PRO A 7 -18.62 -3.44 23.21
N LYS A 8 -18.82 -4.31 24.21
CA LYS A 8 -18.96 -5.77 24.01
C LYS A 8 -20.11 -6.17 23.06
N ALA A 9 -21.05 -5.25 22.81
CA ALA A 9 -22.16 -5.44 21.89
C ALA A 9 -21.71 -5.50 20.41
N PHE A 10 -20.50 -5.03 20.08
CA PHE A 10 -19.98 -5.03 18.72
C PHE A 10 -18.97 -6.16 18.50
N SER A 11 -19.12 -6.86 17.37
CA SER A 11 -18.23 -7.95 16.96
C SER A 11 -16.97 -7.48 16.23
N THR A 12 -16.98 -6.28 15.66
CA THR A 12 -15.84 -5.67 14.96
C THR A 12 -15.79 -4.16 15.17
N HIS A 13 -14.60 -3.56 15.05
CA HIS A 13 -14.44 -2.11 15.08
C HIS A 13 -15.22 -1.40 13.97
N HIS A 14 -15.36 -2.03 12.80
CA HIS A 14 -16.15 -1.47 11.70
C HIS A 14 -17.61 -1.25 12.10
N TYR A 15 -18.25 -2.25 12.74
CA TYR A 15 -19.64 -2.10 13.19
C TYR A 15 -19.77 -1.08 14.31
N TRP A 16 -18.82 -1.06 15.25
CA TRP A 16 -18.80 -0.06 16.31
C TRP A 16 -18.69 1.35 15.74
N TYR A 17 -17.69 1.62 14.87
CA TYR A 17 -17.49 2.95 14.30
C TYR A 17 -18.62 3.37 13.38
N SER A 18 -19.17 2.46 12.57
CA SER A 18 -20.33 2.76 11.73
C SER A 18 -21.56 3.13 12.57
N SER A 19 -21.82 2.39 13.66
CA SER A 19 -22.93 2.69 14.57
C SER A 19 -22.71 3.98 15.34
N LEU A 20 -21.47 4.24 15.77
CA LEU A 20 -21.11 5.47 16.47
C LEU A 20 -21.30 6.68 15.57
N LEU A 21 -20.82 6.62 14.32
CA LEU A 21 -21.00 7.68 13.35
C LEU A 21 -22.50 7.98 13.18
N LYS A 22 -23.29 6.96 12.86
CA LYS A 22 -24.75 7.10 12.69
C LYS A 22 -25.48 7.68 13.91
N SER A 23 -24.97 7.42 15.11
CA SER A 23 -25.57 7.92 16.36
C SER A 23 -25.14 9.34 16.70
N ALA A 24 -23.90 9.72 16.36
CA ALA A 24 -23.30 10.99 16.75
C ALA A 24 -23.52 12.10 15.71
N THR A 25 -23.88 11.74 14.47
CA THR A 25 -23.90 12.66 13.32
C THR A 25 -25.20 12.53 12.51
N SER A 26 -25.38 13.40 11.51
CA SER A 26 -26.53 13.33 10.61
C SER A 26 -26.40 12.17 9.61
N ALA A 27 -27.44 11.97 8.78
CA ALA A 27 -27.45 10.94 7.74
C ALA A 27 -26.41 11.15 6.61
N GLU A 28 -25.78 12.33 6.54
CA GLU A 28 -24.80 12.67 5.49
C GLU A 28 -23.36 12.24 5.82
N ALA A 29 -23.07 11.96 7.10
CA ALA A 29 -21.74 11.50 7.50
C ALA A 29 -21.42 10.12 6.91
N LYS A 30 -20.33 10.06 6.14
CA LYS A 30 -19.93 8.85 5.42
C LYS A 30 -18.63 8.29 5.99
N LEU A 31 -18.70 7.08 6.52
CA LEU A 31 -17.53 6.29 6.86
C LEU A 31 -16.79 5.89 5.57
N LEU A 32 -15.50 6.22 5.48
CA LEU A 32 -14.66 5.91 4.32
C LEU A 32 -13.88 4.61 4.57
N TYR A 33 -13.11 4.56 5.65
CA TYR A 33 -12.31 3.40 6.01
C TYR A 33 -12.37 3.12 7.51
N THR A 34 -12.10 1.87 7.86
CA THR A 34 -11.82 1.42 9.22
C THR A 34 -10.42 0.83 9.25
N TYR A 35 -9.61 1.25 10.22
CA TYR A 35 -8.25 0.79 10.44
C TYR A 35 -8.25 -0.08 11.71
N ASP A 36 -7.72 -1.30 11.61
CA ASP A 36 -7.77 -2.28 12.72
C ASP A 36 -6.45 -3.04 12.94
N HIS A 37 -5.45 -2.87 12.06
CA HIS A 37 -4.21 -3.63 12.11
C HIS A 37 -3.02 -2.75 12.54
N ALA A 38 -2.71 -1.71 11.78
CA ALA A 38 -1.60 -0.80 12.04
C ALA A 38 -1.92 0.20 13.16
N PHE A 39 -3.18 0.62 13.24
CA PHE A 39 -3.72 1.50 14.28
C PHE A 39 -5.24 1.37 14.33
N HIS A 40 -5.87 1.76 15.45
CA HIS A 40 -7.31 1.60 15.69
C HIS A 40 -8.07 2.90 15.47
N GLY A 41 -8.85 2.98 14.39
CA GLY A 41 -9.61 4.18 14.07
C GLY A 41 -10.39 4.09 12.77
N PHE A 42 -10.85 5.25 12.29
CA PHE A 42 -11.57 5.35 11.03
C PHE A 42 -11.37 6.72 10.39
N SER A 43 -11.63 6.80 9.10
CA SER A 43 -11.78 8.05 8.36
C SER A 43 -13.23 8.22 7.91
N ALA A 44 -13.73 9.45 7.98
CA ALA A 44 -15.09 9.79 7.60
C ALA A 44 -15.16 11.21 7.06
N VAL A 45 -16.15 11.47 6.21
CA VAL A 45 -16.54 12.83 5.82
C VAL A 45 -17.48 13.37 6.88
N LEU A 46 -17.12 14.49 7.50
CA LEU A 46 -17.83 15.12 8.61
C LEU A 46 -17.84 16.64 8.45
N SER A 47 -18.98 17.26 8.76
CA SER A 47 -19.04 18.70 9.01
C SER A 47 -18.35 19.06 10.34
N THR A 48 -18.07 20.36 10.55
CA THR A 48 -17.48 20.84 11.81
C THR A 48 -18.34 20.48 13.01
N ASP A 49 -19.67 20.61 12.90
CA ASP A 49 -20.60 20.33 13.99
C ASP A 49 -20.65 18.83 14.32
N GLU A 50 -20.61 17.98 13.30
CA GLU A 50 -20.54 16.52 13.47
C GLU A 50 -19.22 16.08 14.10
N LEU A 51 -18.10 16.72 13.75
CA LEU A 51 -16.83 16.48 14.42
C LEU A 51 -16.90 16.88 15.92
N GLN A 52 -17.57 17.98 16.25
CA GLN A 52 -17.74 18.41 17.65
C GLN A 52 -18.66 17.47 18.43
N ALA A 53 -19.69 16.91 17.79
CA ALA A 53 -20.52 15.87 18.38
C ALA A 53 -19.70 14.59 18.62
N LEU A 54 -18.91 14.16 17.63
CA LEU A 54 -18.08 12.96 17.71
C LEU A 54 -17.02 13.06 18.82
N LYS A 55 -16.41 14.24 19.03
CA LYS A 55 -15.45 14.49 20.12
C LYS A 55 -15.98 14.21 21.53
N LYS A 56 -17.30 14.21 21.71
CA LYS A 56 -17.96 13.92 23.00
C LYS A 56 -18.20 12.42 23.21
N SER A 57 -17.90 11.60 22.21
CA SER A 57 -18.12 10.15 22.26
C SER A 57 -17.09 9.46 23.14
N GLU A 58 -17.54 8.46 23.89
CA GLU A 58 -16.65 7.59 24.67
C GLU A 58 -15.66 6.86 23.73
N GLY A 59 -14.38 6.83 24.10
CA GLY A 59 -13.31 6.25 23.28
C GLY A 59 -12.76 7.19 22.18
N PHE A 60 -13.24 8.43 22.07
CA PHE A 60 -12.59 9.45 21.24
C PHE A 60 -11.21 9.80 21.83
N VAL A 61 -10.18 9.79 20.98
CA VAL A 61 -8.80 10.09 21.38
C VAL A 61 -8.34 11.38 20.71
N SER A 62 -8.39 11.42 19.39
CA SER A 62 -8.02 12.59 18.60
C SER A 62 -8.64 12.51 17.20
N ALA A 63 -8.68 13.64 16.51
CA ALA A 63 -9.04 13.74 15.10
C ALA A 63 -8.16 14.80 14.44
N SER A 64 -7.86 14.61 13.16
CA SER A 64 -7.06 15.53 12.36
C SER A 64 -7.64 15.58 10.96
N VAL A 65 -7.57 16.76 10.33
CA VAL A 65 -8.00 16.95 8.94
C VAL A 65 -6.99 16.26 8.03
N SER A 66 -7.49 15.47 7.07
CA SER A 66 -6.67 14.81 6.05
C SER A 66 -5.98 15.87 5.18
N LYS A 67 -4.69 15.68 4.89
CA LYS A 67 -3.89 16.58 4.06
C LYS A 67 -3.45 15.88 2.78
N ALA A 68 -3.08 16.68 1.79
CA ALA A 68 -2.45 16.19 0.57
C ALA A 68 -0.99 15.80 0.84
N VAL A 69 -0.57 14.67 0.29
CA VAL A 69 0.81 14.15 0.36
C VAL A 69 1.54 14.32 -0.97
N THR A 70 2.87 14.44 -0.92
CA THR A 70 3.76 14.53 -2.09
C THR A 70 4.65 13.30 -2.19
N PHE A 71 5.03 12.94 -3.43
CA PHE A 71 5.93 11.84 -3.71
C PHE A 71 7.38 12.35 -3.79
N ASP A 72 8.30 11.75 -3.03
CA ASP A 72 9.72 12.15 -2.98
C ASP A 72 10.66 10.93 -3.16
N THR A 73 11.67 10.98 -4.05
CA THR A 73 12.80 10.01 -4.07
C THR A 73 14.12 10.57 -4.66
N THR A 74 15.29 10.09 -4.18
CA THR A 74 16.64 10.35 -4.77
C THR A 74 17.61 9.13 -4.70
N HIS A 75 18.22 8.80 -5.87
CA HIS A 75 19.49 8.10 -6.22
C HIS A 75 19.99 6.75 -5.58
N SER A 76 21.04 6.15 -6.20
CA SER A 76 21.15 4.73 -6.62
C SER A 76 21.94 3.71 -5.74
N VAL A 77 21.85 2.43 -6.10
CA VAL A 77 22.33 1.24 -5.34
C VAL A 77 23.83 0.93 -5.46
N ASN A 78 24.52 1.33 -6.54
CA ASN A 78 25.96 1.08 -6.69
C ASN A 78 26.79 1.90 -5.70
N PHE A 79 26.25 3.04 -5.26
CA PHE A 79 26.81 3.84 -4.18
C PHE A 79 26.94 3.06 -2.87
N LEU A 80 26.10 2.04 -2.65
CA LEU A 80 26.03 1.26 -1.42
C LEU A 80 27.01 0.06 -1.39
N GLY A 81 27.82 -0.16 -2.42
CA GLY A 81 28.83 -1.23 -2.45
C GLY A 81 28.28 -2.66 -2.54
N LEU A 82 27.04 -2.84 -3.00
CA LEU A 82 26.40 -4.15 -3.15
C LEU A 82 27.04 -4.95 -4.30
N SER A 83 27.47 -6.18 -4.03
CA SER A 83 28.18 -7.07 -4.97
C SER A 83 27.54 -8.44 -5.07
N THR A 84 27.62 -9.06 -6.25
CA THR A 84 27.13 -10.44 -6.47
C THR A 84 28.06 -11.50 -5.90
N ALA A 85 29.32 -11.19 -5.64
CA ALA A 85 30.31 -12.16 -5.16
C ALA A 85 30.36 -12.24 -3.63
N THR A 86 30.20 -11.12 -2.93
CA THR A 86 30.36 -11.00 -1.47
C THR A 86 29.46 -9.90 -0.92
N GLY A 87 29.22 -9.90 0.41
CA GLY A 87 28.44 -8.86 1.10
C GLY A 87 26.94 -9.18 1.25
N LEU A 88 26.11 -8.14 1.38
CA LEU A 88 24.71 -8.25 1.78
C LEU A 88 23.85 -9.09 0.82
N TRP A 89 24.13 -9.05 -0.49
CA TRP A 89 23.34 -9.80 -1.48
C TRP A 89 23.49 -11.32 -1.34
N PRO A 90 24.70 -11.91 -1.35
CA PRO A 90 24.87 -13.32 -1.04
C PRO A 90 24.31 -13.70 0.34
N ALA A 91 24.53 -12.85 1.36
CA ALA A 91 24.10 -13.13 2.73
C ALA A 91 22.57 -13.11 2.93
N SER A 92 21.85 -12.25 2.20
CA SER A 92 20.38 -12.14 2.27
C SER A 92 19.67 -12.91 1.14
N HIS A 93 20.41 -13.66 0.32
CA HIS A 93 19.92 -14.24 -0.92
C HIS A 93 19.16 -13.22 -1.79
N TYR A 94 19.70 -12.00 -1.90
CA TYR A 94 19.13 -10.89 -2.66
C TYR A 94 17.72 -10.47 -2.21
N GLY A 95 17.38 -10.69 -0.93
CA GLY A 95 16.05 -10.42 -0.37
C GLY A 95 15.01 -11.51 -0.68
N LYS A 96 15.45 -12.73 -0.99
CA LYS A 96 14.55 -13.85 -1.27
C LYS A 96 13.51 -14.02 -0.15
N ASP A 97 12.25 -14.22 -0.55
CA ASP A 97 11.08 -14.41 0.32
C ASP A 97 10.75 -13.23 1.25
N VAL A 98 11.44 -12.09 1.08
CA VAL A 98 11.01 -10.79 1.63
C VAL A 98 9.98 -10.18 0.70
N ILE A 99 8.94 -9.58 1.29
CA ILE A 99 7.89 -8.86 0.57
C ILE A 99 8.04 -7.38 0.92
N ILE A 100 8.17 -6.54 -0.11
CA ILE A 100 8.25 -5.09 0.04
C ILE A 100 6.91 -4.50 -0.41
N GLY A 101 6.20 -3.87 0.51
CA GLY A 101 5.00 -3.09 0.21
C GLY A 101 5.38 -1.71 -0.32
N ILE A 102 4.89 -1.35 -1.51
CA ILE A 102 5.11 -0.05 -2.15
C ILE A 102 3.80 0.72 -2.11
N ILE A 103 3.76 1.79 -1.32
CA ILE A 103 2.60 2.70 -1.24
C ILE A 103 2.93 3.95 -2.06
N ASP A 104 2.34 4.06 -3.24
CA ASP A 104 2.74 5.07 -4.24
C ASP A 104 1.63 5.30 -5.29
N SER A 105 1.95 5.81 -6.48
CA SER A 105 1.02 6.08 -7.60
C SER A 105 0.51 4.83 -8.34
N GLY A 106 0.93 3.64 -7.91
CA GLY A 106 0.58 2.35 -8.50
C GLY A 106 1.78 1.63 -9.10
N ILE A 107 1.53 0.69 -10.01
CA ILE A 107 2.59 -0.02 -10.73
C ILE A 107 2.23 -0.27 -12.19
N TRP A 108 3.22 -0.22 -13.09
CA TRP A 108 3.11 -0.71 -14.47
C TRP A 108 3.59 -2.16 -14.54
N PRO A 109 2.71 -3.17 -14.47
CA PRO A 109 3.10 -4.56 -14.29
C PRO A 109 3.87 -5.16 -15.48
N GLU A 110 3.66 -4.66 -16.70
CA GLU A 110 4.33 -5.15 -17.91
C GLU A 110 5.80 -4.70 -18.03
N SER A 111 6.30 -3.87 -17.11
CA SER A 111 7.69 -3.46 -17.12
C SER A 111 8.60 -4.69 -16.97
N PRO A 112 9.68 -4.82 -17.77
CA PRO A 112 10.63 -5.92 -17.63
C PRO A 112 11.23 -6.05 -16.22
N SER A 113 11.30 -4.94 -15.46
CA SER A 113 11.76 -4.92 -14.07
C SER A 113 10.88 -5.75 -13.13
N PHE A 114 9.66 -6.11 -13.53
CA PHE A 114 8.72 -6.90 -12.75
C PHE A 114 8.46 -8.29 -13.36
N ASN A 115 9.30 -8.74 -14.29
CA ASN A 115 9.31 -10.14 -14.68
C ASN A 115 9.68 -11.03 -13.48
N ASP A 116 9.26 -12.29 -13.53
CA ASP A 116 9.44 -13.23 -12.42
C ASP A 116 10.48 -14.32 -12.70
N ASP A 117 11.33 -14.09 -13.70
CA ASP A 117 12.47 -14.94 -14.02
C ASP A 117 13.38 -15.11 -12.80
N GLY A 118 13.58 -16.36 -12.37
CA GLY A 118 14.39 -16.73 -11.22
C GLY A 118 13.75 -16.43 -9.85
N MET A 119 12.46 -16.11 -9.81
CA MET A 119 11.69 -16.03 -8.57
C MET A 119 11.20 -17.42 -8.15
N THR A 120 11.13 -17.68 -6.85
CA THR A 120 10.55 -18.91 -6.29
C THR A 120 9.03 -18.86 -6.23
N GLU A 121 8.37 -19.92 -5.77
CA GLU A 121 6.93 -19.87 -5.46
C GLU A 121 6.61 -18.79 -4.42
N ILE A 122 5.40 -18.21 -4.50
CA ILE A 122 4.96 -17.17 -3.56
C ILE A 122 4.91 -17.78 -2.15
N PRO A 123 5.43 -17.09 -1.11
CA PRO A 123 5.39 -17.61 0.25
C PRO A 123 3.94 -17.92 0.68
N PRO A 124 3.67 -19.10 1.27
CA PRO A 124 2.31 -19.54 1.60
C PRO A 124 1.62 -18.68 2.67
N GLY A 125 2.39 -17.86 3.40
CA GLY A 125 1.85 -16.91 4.37
C GLY A 125 1.37 -15.58 3.78
N TRP A 126 1.57 -15.35 2.48
CA TRP A 126 1.07 -14.16 1.79
C TRP A 126 -0.44 -14.20 1.65
N LYS A 127 -1.11 -13.11 2.03
CA LYS A 127 -2.58 -13.01 2.01
C LYS A 127 -3.12 -11.93 1.07
N GLY A 128 -2.23 -11.13 0.47
CA GLY A 128 -2.63 -10.08 -0.44
C GLY A 128 -3.21 -10.62 -1.75
N ILE A 129 -3.93 -9.76 -2.45
CA ILE A 129 -4.63 -10.10 -3.69
C ILE A 129 -4.12 -9.27 -4.87
N CYS A 130 -4.40 -9.75 -6.07
CA CYS A 130 -4.32 -8.95 -7.29
C CYS A 130 -5.72 -8.39 -7.60
N GLN A 131 -6.00 -7.19 -7.11
CA GLN A 131 -7.29 -6.53 -7.27
C GLN A 131 -7.52 -6.15 -8.72
N GLN A 132 -8.65 -6.56 -9.28
CA GLN A 132 -9.03 -6.23 -10.66
C GLN A 132 -9.55 -4.80 -10.76
N GLY A 133 -9.30 -4.17 -11.90
CA GLY A 133 -9.83 -2.85 -12.28
C GLY A 133 -9.59 -2.57 -13.77
N PRO A 134 -9.95 -1.39 -14.28
CA PRO A 134 -9.67 -1.00 -15.66
C PRO A 134 -8.19 -1.12 -15.99
N ASP A 135 -7.91 -1.74 -17.14
CA ASP A 135 -6.57 -2.06 -17.63
C ASP A 135 -5.69 -2.81 -16.63
N PHE A 136 -6.29 -3.47 -15.62
CA PHE A 136 -5.56 -4.21 -14.62
C PHE A 136 -6.33 -5.47 -14.23
N ASN A 137 -6.01 -6.60 -14.88
CA ASN A 137 -6.59 -7.89 -14.53
C ASN A 137 -5.68 -8.63 -13.53
N SER A 138 -6.22 -9.65 -12.85
CA SER A 138 -5.50 -10.39 -11.82
C SER A 138 -4.30 -11.21 -12.35
N SER A 139 -4.26 -11.51 -13.65
CA SER A 139 -3.15 -12.23 -14.29
C SER A 139 -1.90 -11.37 -14.50
N LEU A 140 -1.99 -10.06 -14.26
CA LEU A 140 -0.84 -9.15 -14.28
C LEU A 140 0.04 -9.28 -13.02
N CYS A 141 -0.47 -9.89 -11.95
CA CYS A 141 0.38 -10.35 -10.86
C CYS A 141 1.04 -11.69 -11.22
N ASN A 142 2.28 -11.85 -10.76
CA ASN A 142 3.12 -13.00 -11.04
C ASN A 142 3.97 -13.33 -9.79
N LYS A 143 5.04 -14.11 -9.91
CA LYS A 143 5.90 -14.42 -8.76
C LYS A 143 6.77 -13.22 -8.33
N LYS A 144 6.84 -12.13 -9.08
CA LYS A 144 7.56 -10.91 -8.71
C LYS A 144 6.65 -9.87 -8.07
N LEU A 145 5.62 -9.45 -8.81
CA LEU A 145 4.52 -8.62 -8.33
C LEU A 145 3.42 -9.55 -7.80
N ILE A 146 3.41 -9.79 -6.49
CA ILE A 146 2.55 -10.82 -5.88
C ILE A 146 1.20 -10.29 -5.40
N GLY A 147 1.02 -8.98 -5.39
CA GLY A 147 -0.23 -8.34 -5.04
C GLY A 147 -0.26 -6.90 -5.50
N ALA A 148 -1.46 -6.42 -5.82
CA ALA A 148 -1.68 -5.08 -6.33
C ALA A 148 -3.08 -4.64 -5.91
N ARG A 149 -3.17 -3.50 -5.21
CA ARG A 149 -4.42 -2.91 -4.72
C ARG A 149 -4.41 -1.41 -4.91
N PHE A 150 -5.58 -0.79 -4.83
CA PHE A 150 -5.73 0.66 -4.90
C PHE A 150 -6.77 1.15 -3.88
N PHE A 151 -6.53 2.34 -3.34
CA PHE A 151 -7.33 2.97 -2.29
C PHE A 151 -7.53 4.43 -2.67
N ASP A 152 -8.77 4.79 -3.01
CA ASP A 152 -9.10 6.10 -3.55
C ASP A 152 -10.44 6.64 -3.04
N ALA A 153 -11.09 5.97 -2.08
CA ALA A 153 -12.43 6.31 -1.64
C ALA A 153 -12.51 7.71 -1.01
N ALA A 154 -11.46 8.14 -0.29
CA ALA A 154 -11.42 9.51 0.24
C ALA A 154 -11.24 10.51 -0.90
N SER A 155 -10.30 10.23 -1.81
CA SER A 155 -10.05 11.08 -2.96
C SER A 155 -11.27 11.20 -3.90
N ARG A 156 -12.02 10.11 -4.12
CA ARG A 156 -13.27 10.11 -4.91
C ARG A 156 -14.44 10.79 -4.21
N ALA A 157 -14.42 10.87 -2.88
CA ALA A 157 -15.42 11.65 -2.16
C ALA A 157 -15.21 13.16 -2.38
N GLU A 158 -13.97 13.59 -2.63
CA GLU A 158 -13.65 14.97 -3.00
C GLU A 158 -13.83 15.24 -4.50
N ASP A 159 -13.34 14.34 -5.35
CA ASP A 159 -13.40 14.46 -6.81
C ASP A 159 -13.58 13.08 -7.48
N PRO A 160 -14.82 12.71 -7.86
CA PRO A 160 -15.14 11.39 -8.40
C PRO A 160 -14.45 11.02 -9.71
N GLU A 161 -14.03 11.99 -10.53
CA GLU A 161 -13.48 11.74 -11.88
C GLU A 161 -11.95 11.71 -11.91
N ARG A 162 -11.30 12.07 -10.81
CA ARG A 162 -9.86 12.34 -10.79
C ARG A 162 -8.97 11.09 -10.73
N PHE A 163 -9.51 9.93 -10.33
CA PHE A 163 -8.69 8.76 -10.01
C PHE A 163 -8.96 7.55 -10.90
N PHE A 164 -7.90 7.02 -11.49
CA PHE A 164 -7.93 5.77 -12.23
C PHE A 164 -8.10 4.60 -11.26
N ILE A 165 -9.31 4.02 -11.27
CA ILE A 165 -9.82 2.97 -10.36
C ILE A 165 -9.17 1.58 -10.58
N SER A 166 -7.84 1.54 -10.68
CA SER A 166 -7.05 0.31 -10.66
C SER A 166 -5.65 0.58 -10.10
N ALA A 167 -4.92 -0.49 -9.78
CA ALA A 167 -3.55 -0.41 -9.30
C ALA A 167 -2.54 0.02 -10.39
N ARG A 168 -2.98 0.23 -11.63
CA ARG A 168 -2.12 0.68 -12.74
C ARG A 168 -1.56 2.07 -12.42
N ASP A 169 -0.26 2.19 -12.65
CA ASP A 169 0.45 3.46 -12.60
C ASP A 169 0.22 4.25 -13.89
N THR A 170 -0.31 5.46 -13.75
CA THR A 170 -0.48 6.44 -14.84
C THR A 170 0.43 7.66 -14.66
N ASN A 171 1.25 7.68 -13.61
CA ASN A 171 2.18 8.76 -13.31
C ASN A 171 3.64 8.35 -13.62
N GLY A 172 4.02 7.13 -13.23
CA GLY A 172 5.36 6.56 -13.39
C GLY A 172 6.18 6.55 -12.10
N HIS A 173 5.85 7.38 -11.11
CA HIS A 173 6.59 7.45 -9.84
C HIS A 173 6.61 6.09 -9.13
N GLY A 174 5.46 5.46 -8.88
CA GLY A 174 5.38 4.17 -8.19
C GLY A 174 6.10 3.04 -8.91
N THR A 175 6.02 3.00 -10.25
CA THR A 175 6.79 2.08 -11.08
C THR A 175 8.30 2.28 -10.90
N HIS A 176 8.75 3.54 -10.93
CA HIS A 176 10.16 3.88 -10.75
C HIS A 176 10.65 3.49 -9.35
N VAL A 177 9.90 3.84 -8.30
CA VAL A 177 10.22 3.48 -6.90
C VAL A 177 10.27 1.97 -6.70
N ALA A 178 9.26 1.24 -7.18
CA ALA A 178 9.21 -0.21 -7.08
C ALA A 178 10.41 -0.87 -7.79
N SER A 179 10.83 -0.34 -8.94
CA SER A 179 11.99 -0.83 -9.68
C SER A 179 13.32 -0.56 -8.96
N ILE A 180 13.44 0.55 -8.25
CA ILE A 180 14.63 0.86 -7.42
C ILE A 180 14.68 -0.05 -6.20
N ALA A 181 13.57 -0.25 -5.50
CA ALA A 181 13.52 -1.07 -4.30
C ALA A 181 13.81 -2.54 -4.64
N ALA A 182 13.10 -3.08 -5.64
CA ALA A 182 13.10 -4.50 -5.93
C ALA A 182 12.91 -4.81 -7.42
N GLY A 183 13.37 -4.01 -8.37
CA GLY A 183 13.39 -4.44 -9.78
C GLY A 183 14.21 -5.73 -9.97
N ASN A 184 13.71 -6.65 -10.79
CA ASN A 184 14.49 -7.80 -11.24
C ASN A 184 15.61 -7.35 -12.21
N PHE A 185 16.48 -8.27 -12.61
CA PHE A 185 17.58 -7.96 -13.52
C PHE A 185 17.06 -7.73 -14.95
N VAL A 186 17.30 -6.54 -15.50
CA VAL A 186 16.97 -6.20 -16.89
C VAL A 186 18.23 -5.73 -17.60
N ASN A 187 18.69 -6.52 -18.56
CA ASN A 187 19.91 -6.23 -19.32
C ASN A 187 19.66 -5.22 -20.44
N ASN A 188 20.72 -4.53 -20.86
CA ASN A 188 20.74 -3.64 -22.02
C ASN A 188 19.69 -2.52 -21.97
N VAL A 189 19.47 -1.95 -20.78
CA VAL A 189 18.60 -0.78 -20.61
C VAL A 189 19.43 0.49 -20.52
N SER A 190 18.82 1.59 -20.93
CA SER A 190 19.40 2.94 -20.85
C SER A 190 18.28 3.97 -20.88
N TYR A 191 18.56 5.20 -20.47
CA TYR A 191 17.68 6.34 -20.69
C TYR A 191 18.18 7.11 -21.92
N PHE A 192 17.57 6.92 -23.09
CA PHE A 192 18.03 7.54 -24.36
C PHE A 192 19.55 7.36 -24.63
N GLY A 193 20.11 6.19 -24.29
CA GLY A 193 21.55 5.89 -24.41
C GLY A 193 22.40 6.30 -23.20
N TYR A 194 21.86 7.08 -22.26
CA TYR A 194 22.53 7.40 -21.00
C TYR A 194 22.41 6.25 -19.99
N ALA A 195 23.45 6.10 -19.16
CA ALA A 195 23.55 5.07 -18.13
C ALA A 195 23.24 3.65 -18.62
N PRO A 196 23.90 3.16 -19.69
CA PRO A 196 23.67 1.82 -20.19
C PRO A 196 24.12 0.76 -19.18
N GLY A 197 23.37 -0.34 -19.09
CA GLY A 197 23.79 -1.49 -18.31
C GLY A 197 22.65 -2.43 -17.96
N THR A 198 22.79 -3.11 -16.83
CA THR A 198 21.75 -3.95 -16.25
C THR A 198 21.05 -3.17 -15.12
N ALA A 199 19.78 -2.84 -15.31
CA ALA A 199 18.96 -2.31 -14.22
C ALA A 199 18.57 -3.44 -13.26
N ARG A 200 18.52 -3.12 -11.96
CA ARG A 200 18.07 -4.00 -10.89
C ARG A 200 17.80 -3.17 -9.64
N GLY A 201 16.88 -3.64 -8.79
CA GLY A 201 16.63 -3.01 -7.51
C GLY A 201 17.70 -3.31 -6.46
N VAL A 202 17.54 -2.70 -5.29
CA VAL A 202 18.35 -2.99 -4.10
C VAL A 202 18.19 -4.46 -3.69
N ALA A 203 16.98 -5.01 -3.79
CA ALA A 203 16.67 -6.40 -3.48
C ALA A 203 16.03 -7.13 -4.70
N PRO A 204 16.82 -7.55 -5.69
CA PRO A 204 16.28 -8.07 -6.95
C PRO A 204 15.43 -9.34 -6.81
N ARG A 205 15.58 -10.10 -5.72
CA ARG A 205 14.80 -11.32 -5.43
C ARG A 205 13.72 -11.13 -4.38
N ALA A 206 13.51 -9.90 -3.89
CA ALA A 206 12.34 -9.57 -3.09
C ALA A 206 11.07 -9.54 -3.95
N ARG A 207 9.92 -9.80 -3.32
CA ARG A 207 8.59 -9.66 -3.90
C ARG A 207 8.09 -8.24 -3.74
N ILE A 208 7.26 -7.79 -4.66
CA ILE A 208 6.60 -6.49 -4.62
C ILE A 208 5.11 -6.70 -4.35
N ALA A 209 4.56 -5.92 -3.42
CA ALA A 209 3.13 -5.72 -3.27
C ALA A 209 2.83 -4.23 -3.46
N ALA A 210 2.08 -3.88 -4.50
CA ALA A 210 1.78 -2.49 -4.83
C ALA A 210 0.44 -2.05 -4.22
N TYR A 211 0.46 -0.91 -3.53
CA TYR A 211 -0.71 -0.29 -2.91
C TYR A 211 -0.82 1.14 -3.44
N LYS A 212 -1.60 1.31 -4.51
CA LYS A 212 -1.84 2.64 -5.08
C LYS A 212 -2.66 3.47 -4.12
N THR A 213 -2.10 4.58 -3.65
CA THR A 213 -2.82 5.53 -2.81
C THR A 213 -3.45 6.65 -3.64
N GLY A 214 -4.60 7.13 -3.19
CA GLY A 214 -5.16 8.42 -3.60
C GLY A 214 -4.33 9.59 -3.05
N SER A 215 -4.78 10.81 -3.29
CA SER A 215 -4.04 12.04 -2.93
C SER A 215 -4.25 12.49 -1.48
N ASN A 216 -4.82 11.65 -0.63
CA ASN A 216 -5.23 12.00 0.73
C ASN A 216 -4.60 11.06 1.77
N ASP A 217 -4.33 11.59 2.97
CA ASP A 217 -3.81 10.81 4.10
C ASP A 217 -4.71 9.61 4.44
N ALA A 218 -6.03 9.77 4.35
CA ALA A 218 -6.99 8.70 4.65
C ALA A 218 -6.83 7.47 3.73
N ASP A 219 -6.58 7.69 2.44
CA ASP A 219 -6.29 6.62 1.47
C ASP A 219 -4.91 6.00 1.74
N THR A 220 -3.92 6.84 2.06
CA THR A 220 -2.55 6.38 2.39
C THR A 220 -2.54 5.48 3.62
N LEU A 221 -3.27 5.87 4.66
CA LEU A 221 -3.43 5.07 5.87
C LEU A 221 -4.15 3.75 5.60
N ALA A 222 -5.10 3.72 4.66
CA ALA A 222 -5.78 2.49 4.26
C ALA A 222 -4.81 1.53 3.54
N CYS A 223 -3.93 2.07 2.69
CA CYS A 223 -2.83 1.29 2.11
C CYS A 223 -1.92 0.68 3.18
N ILE A 224 -1.50 1.46 4.19
CA ILE A 224 -0.63 0.99 5.27
C ILE A 224 -1.31 -0.15 6.05
N ASP A 225 -2.55 0.06 6.48
CA ASP A 225 -3.30 -0.92 7.26
C ASP A 225 -3.46 -2.24 6.49
N GLN A 226 -3.78 -2.15 5.20
CA GLN A 226 -3.91 -3.32 4.36
C GLN A 226 -2.57 -4.02 4.11
N ALA A 227 -1.48 -3.27 3.89
CA ALA A 227 -0.15 -3.85 3.69
C ALA A 227 0.29 -4.67 4.91
N VAL A 228 -0.01 -4.20 6.12
CA VAL A 228 0.23 -4.94 7.37
C VAL A 228 -0.64 -6.21 7.43
N ALA A 229 -1.91 -6.12 7.08
CA ALA A 229 -2.82 -7.28 7.07
C ALA A 229 -2.37 -8.38 6.09
N ASP A 230 -1.92 -7.99 4.90
CA ASP A 230 -1.50 -8.89 3.84
C ASP A 230 -0.17 -9.60 4.15
N GLY A 231 0.75 -8.89 4.82
CA GLY A 231 2.05 -9.42 5.27
C GLY A 231 2.04 -10.09 6.65
N GLY A 232 0.96 -9.94 7.41
CA GLY A 232 0.83 -10.46 8.76
C GLY A 232 0.87 -11.99 8.78
N LYS A 233 1.85 -12.57 9.48
CA LYS A 233 1.88 -14.01 9.78
C LYS A 233 0.58 -14.38 10.48
N GLY A 234 -0.14 -15.39 9.96
CA GLY A 234 -1.28 -15.97 10.68
C GLY A 234 -0.89 -16.24 12.13
N ASP A 235 -1.82 -15.96 13.04
CA ASP A 235 -1.73 -16.11 14.49
C ASP A 235 -0.86 -17.33 14.85
N ARG A 236 0.43 -17.10 15.17
CA ARG A 236 1.23 -18.12 15.85
C ARG A 236 0.82 -18.03 17.32
N ARG A 237 -0.36 -18.57 17.63
CA ARG A 237 -0.58 -19.10 18.97
C ARG A 237 0.42 -20.24 19.15
N LEU A 238 1.51 -19.94 19.85
CA LEU A 238 2.19 -20.93 20.68
C LEU A 238 1.36 -21.11 21.95
#